data_AF-A0A5C8FU74-F1
#
_entry.id   AF-A0A5C8FU74-F1
#
_cell.length_a   1.000
_cell.length_b   1.000
_cell.length_c   1.000
_cell.angle_alpha   90.00
_cell.angle_beta   90.00
_cell.angle_gamma   90.00
#
_symmetry.space_group_name_H-M   'P 1'
#
loop_
_entity.id
_entity.type
_entity.pdbx_description
1 polymer ?
#
loop_
_entity_poly.entity_id
_entity_poly.type
_entity_poly.pdbx_seq_one_letter_code
_entity_poly.pdbx_strand_id
1 'polypeptide(L)'
;MMRFLSSGIFWGFIVILFGVGILLKSVFHVNIPFFKILIGIIVILFGVSIIFNAINSRRNNTVFGEYNFNFGTIEKEYNIVSSKGVFDFTNFNFSNYNGEFIKINSAFSKSEIYLSRNFEYEIRADSVFGVVRLPNGESVSFGNIARLENAENSGLKRINLHVSSVFSETKILYK
;
A
#
# COMPACT_ATOMS: atom_id res chain seq x y z
N MET A 1 -18.07 -11.59 -6.24
CA MET A 1 -18.31 -10.30 -6.92
C MET A 1 -19.53 -10.33 -7.85
N MET A 2 -19.66 -11.29 -8.77
CA MET A 2 -20.81 -11.38 -9.73
C MET A 2 -22.21 -11.45 -9.09
N ARG A 3 -22.37 -12.03 -7.89
CA ARG A 3 -23.66 -12.13 -7.20
C ARG A 3 -24.20 -10.80 -6.66
N PHE A 4 -23.36 -9.80 -6.38
CA PHE A 4 -23.82 -8.52 -5.82
C PHE A 4 -24.36 -7.58 -6.91
N LEU A 5 -23.66 -7.49 -8.05
CA LEU A 5 -24.10 -6.74 -9.24
C LEU A 5 -25.34 -7.34 -9.91
N SER A 6 -25.60 -8.63 -9.70
CA SER A 6 -26.81 -9.33 -10.16
C SER A 6 -27.94 -9.32 -9.12
N SER A 7 -27.74 -8.73 -7.94
CA SER A 7 -28.77 -8.73 -6.90
C SER A 7 -29.83 -7.66 -7.19
N GLY A 8 -31.11 -8.00 -6.95
CA GLY A 8 -32.21 -7.04 -7.09
C GLY A 8 -32.06 -5.82 -6.17
N ILE A 9 -31.36 -5.97 -5.04
CA ILE A 9 -31.02 -4.87 -4.13
C ILE A 9 -30.12 -3.83 -4.82
N PHE A 10 -29.13 -4.26 -5.60
CA PHE A 10 -28.18 -3.36 -6.27
C PHE A 10 -28.88 -2.53 -7.35
N TRP A 11 -29.69 -3.17 -8.19
CA TRP A 11 -30.46 -2.49 -9.23
C TRP A 11 -31.58 -1.61 -8.65
N GLY A 12 -32.23 -2.05 -7.58
CA GLY A 12 -33.21 -1.24 -6.86
C GLY A 12 -32.59 0.06 -6.31
N PHE A 13 -31.40 -0.03 -5.72
CA PHE A 13 -30.68 1.15 -5.25
C PHE A 13 -30.35 2.13 -6.39
N ILE A 14 -29.91 1.63 -7.55
CA ILE A 14 -29.65 2.46 -8.74
C ILE A 14 -30.91 3.20 -9.20
N VAL A 15 -32.04 2.50 -9.30
CA VAL A 15 -33.32 3.11 -9.74
C VAL A 15 -33.78 4.20 -8.77
N ILE A 16 -33.68 3.95 -7.45
CA ILE A 16 -33.99 4.95 -6.43
C ILE A 16 -33.10 6.18 -6.59
N LEU A 17 -31.79 5.99 -6.80
CA LEU A 17 -30.85 7.08 -6.96
C LEU A 17 -31.20 7.95 -8.18
N PHE A 18 -31.51 7.32 -9.33
CA PHE A 18 -31.96 8.02 -10.54
C PHE A 18 -33.27 8.80 -10.31
N GLY A 19 -34.25 8.19 -9.64
CA GLY A 19 -35.52 8.85 -9.33
C GLY A 19 -35.34 10.08 -8.46
N VAL A 20 -34.52 9.98 -7.42
CA VAL A 20 -34.15 11.11 -6.55
C VAL A 20 -33.45 12.21 -7.37
N GLY A 21 -32.50 11.84 -8.25
CA GLY A 21 -31.80 12.80 -9.12
C GLY A 21 -32.74 13.59 -10.04
N ILE A 22 -33.76 12.95 -10.61
CA ILE A 22 -34.76 13.61 -11.46
C ILE A 22 -35.64 14.56 -10.62
N LEU A 23 -36.07 14.13 -9.43
CA LEU A 23 -36.90 14.95 -8.54
C LEU A 23 -36.16 16.20 -8.06
N LEU A 24 -34.88 16.08 -7.68
CA LEU A 24 -34.08 17.24 -7.28
C LEU A 24 -33.92 18.27 -8.41
N LYS A 25 -33.74 17.80 -9.65
CA LYS A 25 -33.62 18.69 -10.81
C LYS A 25 -34.95 19.32 -11.19
N SER A 26 -36.04 18.55 -11.17
CA SER A 26 -37.35 18.99 -11.69
C SER A 26 -38.18 19.77 -10.68
N VAL A 27 -38.12 19.43 -9.39
CA VAL A 27 -38.95 20.07 -8.35
C VAL A 27 -38.19 21.19 -7.67
N PHE A 28 -36.93 20.94 -7.30
CA PHE A 28 -36.13 21.90 -6.54
C PHE A 28 -35.29 22.81 -7.45
N HIS A 29 -35.30 22.60 -8.77
CA HIS A 29 -34.46 23.33 -9.75
C HIS A 29 -32.96 23.29 -9.40
N VAL A 30 -32.56 22.33 -8.57
CA VAL A 30 -31.19 22.16 -8.12
C VAL A 30 -30.45 21.39 -9.20
N ASN A 31 -29.58 22.09 -9.93
CA ASN A 31 -28.81 21.51 -11.02
C ASN A 31 -27.56 20.78 -10.48
N ILE A 32 -27.80 19.71 -9.72
CA ILE A 32 -26.73 18.82 -9.25
C ILE A 32 -26.32 17.90 -10.40
N PRO A 33 -25.02 17.81 -10.74
CA PRO A 33 -24.52 16.92 -11.80
C PRO A 33 -24.52 15.46 -11.32
N PHE A 34 -25.72 14.90 -11.15
CA PHE A 34 -25.98 13.59 -10.56
C PHE A 34 -25.14 12.46 -11.19
N PHE A 35 -25.00 12.47 -12.51
CA PHE A 35 -24.18 11.48 -13.23
C PHE A 35 -22.68 11.56 -12.85
N LYS A 36 -22.15 12.77 -12.64
CA LYS A 36 -20.77 12.96 -12.17
C LYS A 36 -20.59 12.42 -10.75
N ILE A 37 -21.59 12.63 -9.88
CA ILE A 37 -21.57 12.11 -8.51
C ILE A 37 -21.63 10.58 -8.51
N LEU A 38 -22.51 9.98 -9.32
CA LEU A 38 -22.61 8.52 -9.46
C LEU A 38 -21.29 7.90 -9.89
N ILE A 39 -20.64 8.47 -10.92
CA ILE A 39 -19.31 8.02 -11.36
C ILE A 39 -18.27 8.18 -10.26
N GLY A 40 -18.27 9.31 -9.55
CA GLY A 40 -17.39 9.53 -8.41
C GLY A 40 -17.56 8.48 -7.32
N ILE A 41 -18.80 8.15 -6.97
CA ILE A 41 -19.11 7.09 -6.00
C ILE A 41 -18.60 5.73 -6.48
N ILE A 42 -18.79 5.38 -7.75
CA ILE A 42 -18.27 4.12 -8.31
C ILE A 42 -16.74 4.08 -8.19
N VAL A 43 -16.04 5.13 -8.58
CA VAL A 43 -14.57 5.21 -8.49
C VAL A 43 -14.09 5.07 -7.04
N ILE A 44 -14.75 5.76 -6.10
CA ILE A 44 -14.43 5.65 -4.66
C ILE A 44 -14.65 4.21 -4.17
N LEU A 45 -15.79 3.59 -4.51
CA LEU A 45 -16.09 2.21 -4.11
C LEU A 45 -15.09 1.21 -4.70
N PHE A 46 -14.63 1.43 -5.94
CA PHE A 46 -13.56 0.62 -6.53
C PHE A 46 -12.24 0.79 -5.78
N GLY A 47 -11.85 2.03 -5.47
CA GLY A 47 -10.66 2.31 -4.67
C GLY A 47 -10.72 1.65 -3.29
N VAL A 48 -11.84 1.82 -2.59
CA VAL A 48 -12.10 1.17 -1.29
C VAL A 48 -12.06 -0.35 -1.42
N SER A 49 -12.68 -0.94 -2.44
CA SER A 49 -12.67 -2.39 -2.63
C SER A 49 -11.28 -2.96 -2.85
N ILE A 50 -10.38 -2.23 -3.54
CA ILE A 50 -8.98 -2.67 -3.74
C ILE A 50 -8.24 -2.67 -2.40
N ILE A 51 -8.41 -1.61 -1.59
CA ILE A 51 -7.85 -1.47 -0.25
C ILE A 51 -8.33 -2.62 0.66
N PHE A 52 -9.63 -2.88 0.71
CA PHE A 52 -10.20 -3.95 1.55
C PHE A 52 -9.88 -5.37 1.08
N ASN A 53 -9.72 -5.60 -0.23
CA ASN A 53 -9.35 -6.92 -0.74
C ASN A 53 -7.86 -7.24 -0.50
N ALA A 54 -6.98 -6.23 -0.53
CA ALA A 54 -5.59 -6.37 -0.10
C ALA A 54 -5.50 -6.71 1.41
N ILE A 55 -6.43 -6.21 2.21
CA ILE A 55 -6.52 -6.49 3.64
C ILE A 55 -6.95 -7.94 3.95
N ASN A 56 -7.83 -8.55 3.15
CA ASN A 56 -8.39 -9.89 3.44
C ASN A 56 -7.51 -11.08 3.03
N SER A 57 -6.39 -10.88 2.32
CA SER A 57 -5.67 -11.99 1.68
C SER A 57 -4.61 -12.71 2.55
N ARG A 58 -4.21 -12.22 3.74
CA ARG A 58 -3.24 -12.93 4.61
C ARG A 58 -3.45 -12.75 6.11
N ARG A 59 -3.02 -13.78 6.85
CA ARG A 59 -3.38 -14.18 8.22
C ARG A 59 -2.88 -13.28 9.36
N ASN A 60 -2.32 -12.10 9.08
CA ASN A 60 -1.75 -11.18 10.08
C ASN A 60 -2.05 -9.69 9.81
N ASN A 61 -3.21 -9.38 9.22
CA ASN A 61 -3.60 -7.99 8.94
C ASN A 61 -4.45 -7.37 10.07
N THR A 62 -3.94 -6.32 10.70
CA THR A 62 -4.72 -5.41 11.56
C THR A 62 -4.82 -4.04 10.90
N VAL A 63 -6.06 -3.57 10.74
CA VAL A 63 -6.46 -2.46 9.86
C VAL A 63 -6.23 -1.09 10.52
N PHE A 64 -5.95 -1.04 11.82
CA PHE A 64 -5.63 0.18 12.57
C PHE A 64 -4.68 -0.19 13.72
N GLY A 65 -3.42 0.26 13.65
CA GLY A 65 -2.41 -0.01 14.68
C GLY A 65 -1.00 0.39 14.23
N GLU A 66 -0.10 0.54 15.19
CA GLU A 66 1.34 0.64 14.96
C GLU A 66 1.92 -0.77 14.99
N TYR A 67 2.38 -1.26 13.82
CA TYR A 67 2.96 -2.58 13.71
C TYR A 67 4.45 -2.50 14.05
N ASN A 68 4.93 -3.21 15.08
CA ASN A 68 6.36 -3.47 15.28
C ASN A 68 6.68 -4.90 14.83
N PHE A 69 7.26 -5.05 13.63
CA PHE A 69 7.74 -6.36 13.14
C PHE A 69 9.04 -6.67 13.86
N ASN A 70 8.91 -7.30 15.03
CA ASN A 70 9.97 -8.10 15.63
C ASN A 70 9.65 -9.58 15.38
N PHE A 71 10.71 -10.38 15.23
CA PHE A 71 10.74 -11.85 15.31
C PHE A 71 10.48 -12.65 14.01
N GLY A 72 11.37 -13.62 13.77
CA GLY A 72 11.05 -14.88 13.07
C GLY A 72 11.52 -15.04 11.63
N THR A 73 10.96 -16.04 10.94
CA THR A 73 11.19 -16.36 9.52
C THR A 73 10.70 -15.24 8.61
N ILE A 74 11.48 -14.93 7.56
CA ILE A 74 11.17 -13.90 6.56
C ILE A 74 9.85 -14.24 5.85
N GLU A 75 8.85 -13.37 5.94
CA GLU A 75 7.73 -13.41 4.99
C GLU A 75 8.15 -12.71 3.70
N LYS A 76 7.71 -13.24 2.56
CA LYS A 76 8.07 -12.69 1.24
C LYS A 76 7.42 -11.33 0.96
N GLU A 77 6.32 -11.00 1.66
CA GLU A 77 5.48 -9.86 1.30
C GLU A 77 4.69 -9.33 2.49
N TYR A 78 4.85 -8.04 2.75
CA TYR A 78 4.19 -7.28 3.80
C TYR A 78 3.34 -6.18 3.16
N ASN A 79 2.08 -6.05 3.61
CA ASN A 79 1.15 -5.03 3.10
C ASN A 79 0.67 -4.15 4.26
N ILE A 80 0.95 -2.85 4.20
CA ILE A 80 0.59 -1.85 5.20
C ILE A 80 -0.45 -0.92 4.57
N VAL A 81 -1.68 -1.02 5.03
CA VAL A 81 -2.81 -0.28 4.44
C VAL A 81 -3.45 0.58 5.53
N SER A 82 -3.54 1.89 5.30
CA SER A 82 -4.21 2.83 6.20
C SER A 82 -3.70 2.82 7.65
N SER A 83 -2.43 2.46 7.86
CA SER A 83 -1.83 2.27 9.19
C SER A 83 -0.38 2.73 9.25
N LYS A 84 0.26 2.58 10.42
CA LYS A 84 1.70 2.81 10.59
C LYS A 84 2.43 1.47 10.73
N GLY A 85 3.44 1.24 9.88
CA GLY A 85 4.26 0.02 9.93
C GLY A 85 5.71 0.32 10.27
N VAL A 86 6.26 -0.36 11.28
CA VAL A 86 7.68 -0.28 11.66
C VAL A 86 8.31 -1.66 11.47
N PHE A 87 9.25 -1.75 10.53
CA PHE A 87 10.00 -2.95 10.20
C PHE A 87 11.41 -2.83 10.74
N ASP A 88 11.75 -3.60 11.77
CA ASP A 88 13.11 -3.62 12.30
C ASP A 88 13.86 -4.87 11.81
N PHE A 89 14.65 -4.71 10.75
CA PHE A 89 15.48 -5.77 10.19
C PHE A 89 16.89 -5.84 10.81
N THR A 90 17.18 -5.03 11.84
CA THR A 90 18.55 -4.92 12.37
C THR A 90 19.07 -6.22 12.99
N ASN A 91 18.20 -6.95 13.68
CA ASN A 91 18.50 -8.21 14.36
C ASN A 91 17.91 -9.43 13.64
N PHE A 92 17.58 -9.29 12.36
CA PHE A 92 16.86 -10.33 11.63
C PHE A 92 17.79 -11.47 11.21
N ASN A 93 17.34 -12.71 11.40
CA ASN A 93 18.10 -13.88 10.97
C ASN A 93 17.84 -14.18 9.48
N PHE A 94 18.76 -13.74 8.62
CA PHE A 94 18.70 -13.98 7.19
C PHE A 94 19.25 -15.35 6.76
N SER A 95 19.48 -16.32 7.67
CA SER A 95 20.06 -17.64 7.31
C SER A 95 19.24 -18.37 6.26
N ASN A 96 17.91 -18.34 6.37
CA ASN A 96 16.98 -18.98 5.42
C ASN A 96 16.61 -18.10 4.22
N TYR A 97 17.22 -16.92 4.08
CA TYR A 97 16.98 -16.03 2.95
C TYR A 97 17.57 -16.62 1.67
N ASN A 98 16.72 -16.80 0.66
CA ASN A 98 17.02 -17.49 -0.60
C ASN A 98 17.30 -16.54 -1.77
N GLY A 99 17.44 -15.23 -1.54
CA GLY A 99 17.71 -14.24 -2.59
C GLY A 99 16.46 -13.62 -3.22
N GLU A 100 15.25 -14.01 -2.83
CA GLU A 100 14.03 -13.39 -3.34
C GLU A 100 13.77 -12.01 -2.73
N PHE A 101 13.09 -11.13 -3.47
CA PHE A 101 12.70 -9.83 -2.94
C PHE A 101 11.74 -9.97 -1.76
N ILE A 102 12.10 -9.34 -0.65
CA ILE A 102 11.18 -9.04 0.45
C ILE A 102 10.37 -7.81 0.01
N LYS A 103 9.07 -8.01 -0.23
CA LYS A 103 8.18 -6.96 -0.72
C LYS A 103 7.52 -6.24 0.45
N ILE A 104 7.59 -4.91 0.46
CA ILE A 104 6.94 -4.06 1.45
C ILE A 104 6.08 -3.05 0.71
N ASN A 105 4.77 -3.26 0.73
CA ASN A 105 3.80 -2.44 0.03
C ASN A 105 3.04 -1.57 1.01
N SER A 106 3.12 -0.25 0.83
CA SER A 106 2.48 0.76 1.67
C SER A 106 1.40 1.47 0.85
N ALA A 107 0.15 1.46 1.31
CA ALA A 107 -0.97 2.18 0.72
C ALA A 107 -1.71 3.03 1.77
N PHE A 108 -1.88 4.33 1.51
CA PHE A 108 -2.46 5.28 2.47
C PHE A 108 -1.85 5.20 3.88
N SER A 109 -0.55 4.91 3.97
CA SER A 109 0.11 4.54 5.22
C SER A 109 1.41 5.31 5.45
N LYS A 110 1.95 5.16 6.66
CA LYS A 110 3.31 5.60 7.00
C LYS A 110 4.15 4.39 7.38
N SER A 111 5.31 4.20 6.77
CA SER A 111 6.17 3.07 7.08
C SER A 111 7.61 3.47 7.35
N GLU A 112 8.21 2.85 8.34
CA GLU A 112 9.63 3.00 8.69
C GLU A 112 10.30 1.64 8.63
N ILE A 113 11.40 1.56 7.88
CA ILE A 113 12.16 0.35 7.66
C ILE A 113 13.58 0.59 8.18
N TYR A 114 13.96 -0.13 9.23
CA TYR A 114 15.28 -0.06 9.85
C TYR A 114 16.15 -1.22 9.36
N LEU A 115 17.31 -0.88 8.78
CA LEU A 115 18.27 -1.81 8.21
C LEU A 115 19.55 -1.82 9.04
N SER A 116 20.20 -2.98 9.15
CA SER A 116 21.53 -3.09 9.76
C SER A 116 22.63 -2.84 8.73
N ARG A 117 23.73 -2.22 9.13
CA ARG A 117 24.92 -2.07 8.26
C ARG A 117 25.72 -3.37 8.07
N ASN A 118 25.26 -4.49 8.63
CA ASN A 118 25.90 -5.81 8.49
C ASN A 118 25.49 -6.54 7.20
N PHE A 119 24.64 -5.94 6.36
CA PHE A 119 24.20 -6.51 5.10
C PHE A 119 24.34 -5.50 3.96
N GLU A 120 24.47 -6.02 2.74
CA GLU A 120 24.33 -5.25 1.51
C GLU A 120 22.85 -5.31 1.08
N TYR A 121 22.30 -4.20 0.56
CA TYR A 121 20.89 -4.16 0.16
C TYR A 121 20.73 -3.75 -1.31
N GLU A 122 20.02 -4.57 -2.09
CA GLU A 122 19.44 -4.13 -3.36
C GLU A 122 18.03 -3.60 -3.08
N ILE A 123 17.86 -2.28 -3.10
CA ILE A 123 16.58 -1.63 -2.83
C ILE A 123 15.96 -1.20 -4.16
N ARG A 124 14.80 -1.76 -4.47
CA ARG A 124 13.91 -1.29 -5.54
C ARG A 124 12.77 -0.52 -4.89
N ALA A 125 12.72 0.78 -5.12
CA ALA A 125 11.70 1.65 -4.57
C ALA A 125 10.78 2.15 -5.68
N ASP A 126 9.48 1.92 -5.53
CA ASP A 126 8.43 2.40 -6.41
C ASP A 126 7.52 3.35 -5.64
N SER A 127 7.13 4.45 -6.27
CA SER A 127 6.13 5.35 -5.70
C SER A 127 5.13 5.86 -6.72
N VAL A 128 3.86 5.89 -6.30
CA VAL A 128 2.76 6.46 -7.07
C VAL A 128 1.97 7.38 -6.14
N PHE A 129 2.13 8.69 -6.33
CA PHE A 129 1.54 9.72 -5.47
C PHE A 129 1.91 9.59 -3.98
N GLY A 130 3.11 9.08 -3.68
CA GLY A 130 3.65 8.91 -2.32
C GLY A 130 5.08 9.42 -2.22
N VAL A 131 5.84 8.89 -1.26
CA VAL A 131 7.30 9.06 -1.24
C VAL A 131 7.97 7.86 -0.57
N VAL A 132 9.02 7.34 -1.20
CA VAL A 132 9.99 6.44 -0.55
C VAL A 132 11.29 7.20 -0.36
N ARG A 133 11.75 7.33 0.89
CA ARG A 133 13.04 7.94 1.24
C ARG A 133 14.07 6.84 1.50
N LEU A 134 15.17 6.85 0.75
CA LEU A 134 16.25 5.89 0.86
C LEU A 134 17.24 6.28 1.98
N PRO A 135 18.06 5.34 2.48
CA PRO A 135 18.99 5.60 3.59
C PRO A 135 20.05 6.66 3.30
N ASN A 136 20.38 6.87 2.02
CA ASN A 136 21.36 7.84 1.54
C ASN A 136 20.81 9.28 1.43
N GLY A 137 19.52 9.49 1.71
CA GLY A 137 18.85 10.79 1.61
C GLY A 137 18.12 11.05 0.29
N GLU A 138 18.30 10.22 -0.73
CA GLU A 138 17.48 10.26 -1.95
C GLU A 138 16.03 9.87 -1.68
N SER A 139 15.14 10.29 -2.56
CA SER A 139 13.74 9.90 -2.48
C SER A 139 13.09 9.80 -3.84
N VAL A 140 12.12 8.89 -3.97
CA VAL A 140 11.25 8.77 -5.13
C VAL A 140 9.82 9.12 -4.71
N SER A 141 9.24 10.15 -5.32
CA SER A 141 7.85 10.55 -5.08
C SER A 141 6.89 10.11 -6.19
N PHE A 142 7.44 9.82 -7.37
CA PHE A 142 6.70 9.27 -8.51
C PHE A 142 7.66 8.49 -9.41
N GLY A 143 7.25 7.31 -9.86
CA GLY A 143 8.10 6.42 -10.66
C GLY A 143 8.89 5.46 -9.80
N ASN A 144 10.09 5.09 -10.23
CA ASN A 144 10.89 4.06 -9.58
C ASN A 144 12.38 4.39 -9.56
N ILE A 145 13.08 3.86 -8.56
CA ILE A 145 14.54 3.87 -8.46
C ILE A 145 15.02 2.52 -7.93
N ALA A 146 16.14 2.03 -8.47
CA ALA A 146 16.82 0.84 -7.97
C ALA A 146 18.23 1.22 -7.54
N ARG A 147 18.64 0.80 -6.35
CA ARG A 147 19.94 1.14 -5.81
C ARG A 147 20.56 0.01 -5.00
N LEU A 148 21.87 -0.08 -5.10
CA LEU A 148 22.68 -0.93 -4.25
C LEU A 148 23.21 -0.08 -3.09
N GLU A 149 22.94 -0.51 -1.87
CA GLU A 149 23.33 0.16 -0.64
C GLU A 149 24.32 -0.70 0.14
N ASN A 150 25.34 -0.07 0.73
CA ASN A 150 26.41 -0.73 1.49
C ASN A 150 27.32 -1.68 0.66
N ALA A 151 27.42 -1.42 -0.65
CA ALA A 151 28.14 -2.23 -1.63
C ALA A 151 29.68 -2.25 -1.46
N GLU A 152 30.24 -1.29 -0.73
CA GLU A 152 31.69 -1.15 -0.55
C GLU A 152 32.29 -2.24 0.36
N ASN A 153 31.44 -2.91 1.15
CA ASN A 153 31.84 -3.98 2.05
C ASN A 153 31.79 -5.34 1.34
N SER A 154 32.85 -5.65 0.58
CA SER A 154 32.97 -6.92 -0.14
C SER A 154 32.96 -8.10 0.83
N GLY A 155 31.85 -8.86 0.86
CA GLY A 155 31.68 -10.04 1.72
C GLY A 155 30.38 -10.06 2.52
N LEU A 156 29.63 -8.95 2.54
CA LEU A 156 28.31 -8.95 3.18
C LEU A 156 27.30 -9.75 2.35
N LYS A 157 26.38 -10.43 3.06
CA LYS A 157 25.25 -11.10 2.41
C LYS A 157 24.32 -10.03 1.83
N ARG A 158 23.95 -10.18 0.55
CA ARG A 158 23.00 -9.30 -0.12
C ARG A 158 21.56 -9.66 0.20
N ILE A 159 20.77 -8.66 0.57
CA ILE A 159 19.33 -8.74 0.83
C ILE A 159 18.59 -7.86 -0.18
N ASN A 160 17.55 -8.40 -0.79
CA ASN A 160 16.81 -7.73 -1.86
C ASN A 160 15.48 -7.23 -1.29
N LEU A 161 15.27 -5.91 -1.36
CA LEU A 161 14.08 -5.23 -0.86
C LEU A 161 13.34 -4.60 -2.02
N HIS A 162 12.03 -4.83 -2.08
CA HIS A 162 11.14 -4.17 -3.04
C HIS A 162 10.10 -3.39 -2.26
N VAL A 163 10.21 -2.08 -2.25
CA VAL A 163 9.40 -1.17 -1.46
C VAL A 163 8.49 -0.37 -2.37
N SER A 164 7.18 -0.60 -2.27
CA SER A 164 6.17 0.15 -3.03
C SER A 164 5.40 1.09 -2.13
N SER A 165 5.21 2.34 -2.54
CA SER A 165 4.51 3.36 -1.75
C SER A 165 3.48 4.12 -2.59
N VAL A 166 2.20 3.91 -2.27
CA VAL A 166 1.05 4.50 -2.97
C VAL A 166 0.29 5.40 -2.00
N PHE A 167 0.18 6.70 -2.29
CA PHE A 167 -0.41 7.67 -1.35
C PHE A 167 0.12 7.56 0.08
N SER A 168 1.41 7.25 0.23
CA SER A 168 2.05 6.86 1.49
C SER A 168 3.41 7.54 1.66
N GLU A 169 3.90 7.60 2.90
CA GLU A 169 5.31 7.93 3.18
C GLU A 169 6.02 6.68 3.70
N THR A 170 7.09 6.26 3.02
CA THR A 170 7.93 5.15 3.46
C THR A 170 9.37 5.65 3.65
N LYS A 171 9.96 5.38 4.81
CA LYS A 171 11.31 5.83 5.16
C LYS A 171 12.19 4.63 5.44
N ILE A 172 13.30 4.52 4.73
CA ILE A 172 14.30 3.48 4.95
C ILE A 172 15.51 4.12 5.64
N LEU A 173 15.93 3.56 6.76
CA LEU A 173 16.96 4.12 7.63
C LEU A 173 17.94 3.02 8.04
N TYR A 174 19.19 3.42 8.30
CA TYR A 174 20.10 2.58 9.06
C TYR A 174 19.91 2.81 10.56
N LYS A 175 20.02 1.74 11.34
CA LYS A 175 20.01 1.73 12.80
C LYS A 175 21.05 0.74 13.28
#